data_AF-A0A8T6Y731-F1
#
_entry.id   AF-A0A8T6Y731-F1
#
_cell.length_a   1.000
_cell.length_b   1.000
_cell.length_c   1.000
_cell.angle_alpha   90.00
_cell.angle_beta   90.00
_cell.angle_gamma   90.00
#
_symmetry.space_group_name_H-M   'P 1'
#
loop_
_entity.id
_entity.type
_entity.pdbx_description
1 polymer ?
#
loop_
_entity_poly.entity_id
_entity_poly.type
_entity_poly.pdbx_seq_one_letter_code
_entity_poly.pdbx_strand_id
1 'polypeptide(L)'
;MGLYDKECIANFKRLSNKNYEIEDYELLLQFIRKKKILVTPHILTEVSNFATKLKENKFSEFIDANRPILERIDEEYVSKTNILSDIEIIKFGFTDISIVLTARKNNALVITDDFPLYGKCKQIGIDTIHLNEILSQKEIFKK
;
A
#
# COMPACT_ATOMS: atom_id res chain seq x y z
N MET A 1 -5.17 -8.52 -2.88
CA MET A 1 -6.59 -8.76 -3.20
C MET A 1 -6.79 -8.95 -4.69
N GLY A 2 -6.55 -7.93 -5.53
CA GLY A 2 -6.80 -8.03 -6.97
C GLY A 2 -6.06 -9.17 -7.70
N LEU A 3 -4.86 -9.55 -7.25
CA LEU A 3 -4.15 -10.73 -7.77
C LEU A 3 -4.84 -12.06 -7.44
N TYR A 4 -5.46 -12.13 -6.27
CA TYR A 4 -6.13 -13.34 -5.79
C TYR A 4 -7.52 -13.48 -6.40
N ASP A 5 -8.30 -12.40 -6.35
CA ASP A 5 -9.68 -12.35 -6.86
C ASP A 5 -10.01 -10.88 -7.19
N LYS A 6 -10.10 -10.56 -8.48
CA LYS A 6 -10.38 -9.18 -8.93
C LYS A 6 -11.77 -8.70 -8.49
N GLU A 7 -12.74 -9.60 -8.34
CA GLU A 7 -14.09 -9.27 -7.87
C GLU A 7 -14.08 -8.76 -6.42
N CYS A 8 -13.02 -9.04 -5.66
CA CYS A 8 -12.86 -8.47 -4.32
C CYS A 8 -12.67 -6.94 -4.36
N ILE A 9 -12.24 -6.35 -5.48
CA ILE A 9 -12.09 -4.90 -5.58
C ILE A 9 -13.45 -4.21 -5.44
N ALA A 10 -14.46 -4.70 -6.16
CA ALA A 10 -15.82 -4.17 -6.11
C ALA A 10 -16.57 -4.54 -4.82
N ASN A 11 -16.29 -5.71 -4.24
CA ASN A 11 -17.11 -6.27 -3.17
C ASN A 11 -16.52 -6.11 -1.76
N PHE A 12 -15.23 -5.83 -1.62
CA PHE A 12 -14.61 -5.67 -0.31
C PHE A 12 -14.91 -4.29 0.27
N LYS A 13 -15.63 -4.24 1.40
CA LYS A 13 -16.16 -3.01 2.03
C LYS A 13 -15.17 -1.84 2.11
N ARG A 14 -13.88 -2.11 2.41
CA ARG A 14 -12.85 -1.06 2.50
C ARG A 14 -12.57 -0.40 1.14
N LEU A 15 -12.60 -1.18 0.06
CA LEU A 15 -12.34 -0.72 -1.30
C LEU A 15 -13.61 -0.12 -1.92
N SER A 16 -14.76 -0.78 -1.75
CA SER A 16 -16.05 -0.32 -2.27
C SER A 16 -16.48 1.01 -1.67
N ASN A 17 -16.23 1.26 -0.37
CA ASN A 17 -16.53 2.55 0.27
C ASN A 17 -15.72 3.73 -0.30
N LYS A 18 -14.60 3.45 -0.98
CA LYS A 18 -13.77 4.44 -1.67
C LYS A 18 -14.06 4.49 -3.18
N ASN A 19 -15.05 3.74 -3.65
CA ASN A 19 -15.42 3.60 -5.07
C ASN A 19 -14.25 3.15 -5.96
N TYR A 20 -13.38 2.27 -5.46
CA TYR A 20 -12.33 1.69 -6.30
C TYR A 20 -12.91 0.65 -7.26
N GLU A 21 -12.46 0.74 -8.52
CA GLU A 21 -12.85 -0.13 -9.62
C GLU A 21 -11.68 -1.04 -10.05
N ILE A 22 -11.97 -2.06 -10.84
CA ILE A 22 -10.93 -2.98 -11.37
C ILE A 22 -9.91 -2.20 -12.21
N GLU A 23 -10.36 -1.19 -12.95
CA GLU A 23 -9.52 -0.33 -13.77
C GLU A 23 -8.53 0.50 -12.93
N ASP A 24 -8.90 0.89 -11.70
CA ASP A 24 -7.96 1.59 -10.79
C ASP A 24 -6.81 0.68 -10.40
N TYR A 25 -7.13 -0.58 -10.13
CA TYR A 25 -6.14 -1.59 -9.78
C TYR A 25 -5.19 -1.89 -10.95
N GLU A 26 -5.73 -2.04 -12.17
CA GLU A 26 -4.90 -2.26 -13.36
C GLU A 26 -3.96 -1.08 -13.64
N LEU A 27 -4.44 0.15 -13.47
CA LEU A 27 -3.62 1.34 -13.64
C LEU A 27 -2.50 1.43 -12.59
N LEU A 28 -2.82 1.11 -11.33
CA LEU A 28 -1.81 1.02 -10.27
C LEU A 28 -0.76 -0.05 -10.58
N LEU A 29 -1.18 -1.24 -11.05
CA LEU A 29 -0.26 -2.29 -11.47
C LEU A 29 0.68 -1.82 -12.58
N GLN A 30 0.14 -1.13 -13.60
CA GLN A 30 0.95 -0.58 -14.68
C GLN A 30 1.96 0.45 -14.17
N PHE A 31 1.55 1.32 -13.24
CA PHE A 31 2.41 2.33 -12.64
C PHE A 31 3.60 1.71 -11.88
N ILE A 32 3.36 0.63 -11.11
CA ILE A 32 4.40 -0.01 -10.29
C ILE A 32 5.18 -1.11 -11.02
N ARG A 33 4.73 -1.58 -12.19
CA ARG A 33 5.27 -2.77 -12.89
C ARG A 33 6.80 -2.79 -13.07
N LYS A 34 7.43 -1.64 -13.28
CA LYS A 34 8.87 -1.50 -13.51
C LYS A 34 9.63 -0.94 -12.30
N LYS A 35 8.97 -0.82 -11.15
CA LYS A 35 9.53 -0.25 -9.94
C LYS A 35 9.96 -1.35 -8.98
N LYS A 36 11.02 -1.08 -8.24
CA LYS A 36 11.35 -1.85 -7.04
C LYS A 36 10.34 -1.49 -5.95
N ILE A 37 9.71 -2.49 -5.36
CA ILE A 37 8.70 -2.31 -4.30
C ILE A 37 9.37 -2.59 -2.97
N LEU A 38 9.22 -1.65 -2.02
CA LEU A 38 9.62 -1.84 -0.63
C LEU A 38 8.38 -1.87 0.26
N VAL A 39 8.36 -2.79 1.21
CA VAL A 39 7.32 -2.89 2.25
C VAL A 39 7.97 -2.97 3.63
N THR A 40 7.17 -2.79 4.66
CA THR A 40 7.56 -3.06 6.06
C THR A 40 6.80 -4.26 6.59
N PRO A 41 7.27 -4.93 7.66
CA PRO A 41 6.52 -5.99 8.32
C PRO A 41 5.11 -5.55 8.77
N HIS A 42 4.93 -4.25 9.08
CA HIS A 42 3.64 -3.69 9.46
C HIS A 42 2.65 -3.69 8.28
N ILE A 43 3.11 -3.33 7.07
CA ILE A 43 2.31 -3.45 5.85
C ILE A 43 1.89 -4.92 5.62
N LEU A 44 2.83 -5.87 5.75
CA LEU A 44 2.53 -7.29 5.57
C LEU A 44 1.49 -7.79 6.59
N THR A 45 1.56 -7.30 7.83
CA THR A 45 0.57 -7.59 8.88
C THR A 45 -0.80 -7.05 8.51
N GLU A 46 -0.89 -5.82 7.99
CA GLU A 46 -2.17 -5.25 7.52
C GLU A 46 -2.74 -6.04 6.34
N VAL A 47 -1.91 -6.40 5.36
CA VAL A 47 -2.32 -7.24 4.23
C VAL A 47 -2.85 -8.58 4.71
N SER A 48 -2.18 -9.23 5.66
CA SER A 48 -2.64 -10.47 6.28
C SER A 48 -4.00 -10.30 6.98
N ASN A 49 -4.16 -9.23 7.76
CA ASN A 49 -5.41 -8.91 8.46
C ASN A 49 -6.58 -8.61 7.52
N PHE A 50 -6.31 -8.11 6.31
CA PHE A 50 -7.33 -7.97 5.28
C PHE A 50 -7.61 -9.29 4.56
N ALA A 51 -6.57 -10.09 4.29
CA ALA A 51 -6.70 -11.38 3.63
C ALA A 51 -7.59 -12.34 4.44
N THR A 52 -7.48 -12.36 5.76
CA THR A 52 -8.33 -13.17 6.65
C THR A 52 -9.81 -12.77 6.60
N LYS A 53 -10.15 -11.59 6.07
CA LYS A 53 -11.53 -11.07 5.95
C LYS A 53 -12.15 -11.27 4.57
N LEU A 54 -11.40 -11.78 3.59
CA LEU A 54 -11.87 -11.87 2.19
C LEU A 54 -13.00 -12.89 2.03
N LYS A 55 -12.78 -14.13 2.48
CA LYS A 55 -13.74 -15.25 2.48
C LYS A 55 -13.28 -16.22 3.58
N GLU A 56 -14.21 -16.76 4.38
CA GLU A 56 -13.88 -17.65 5.51
C GLU A 56 -12.88 -18.74 5.07
N ASN A 57 -11.75 -18.84 5.78
CA ASN A 57 -10.73 -19.89 5.65
C ASN A 57 -9.92 -19.96 4.34
N LYS A 58 -9.85 -18.89 3.53
CA LYS A 58 -9.06 -18.87 2.28
C LYS A 58 -7.70 -18.17 2.37
N PHE A 59 -7.14 -18.02 3.58
CA PHE A 59 -5.84 -17.36 3.76
C PHE A 59 -4.69 -18.09 3.06
N SER A 60 -4.66 -19.43 3.10
CA SER A 60 -3.65 -20.22 2.38
C SER A 60 -3.70 -19.97 0.87
N GLU A 61 -4.89 -20.01 0.27
CA GLU A 61 -5.08 -19.70 -1.15
C GLU A 61 -4.63 -18.27 -1.50
N PHE A 62 -4.94 -17.30 -0.62
CA PHE A 62 -4.48 -15.93 -0.79
C PHE A 62 -2.95 -15.86 -0.80
N ILE A 63 -2.28 -16.49 0.17
CA ILE A 63 -0.82 -16.52 0.22
C ILE A 63 -0.23 -17.19 -1.02
N ASP A 64 -0.75 -18.34 -1.43
CA ASP A 64 -0.22 -19.06 -2.58
C ASP A 64 -0.41 -18.30 -3.89
N ALA A 65 -1.56 -17.62 -4.07
CA ALA A 65 -1.79 -16.77 -5.22
C ALA A 65 -0.87 -15.53 -5.27
N ASN A 66 -0.47 -15.00 -4.11
CA ASN A 66 0.37 -13.80 -4.03
C ASN A 66 1.86 -14.12 -3.84
N ARG A 67 2.24 -15.38 -3.56
CA ARG A 67 3.60 -15.81 -3.25
C ARG A 67 4.65 -15.33 -4.27
N PRO A 68 4.44 -15.46 -5.60
CA PRO A 68 5.44 -15.01 -6.57
C PRO A 68 5.75 -13.51 -6.51
N ILE A 69 4.79 -12.69 -6.03
CA ILE A 69 4.99 -11.26 -5.86
C ILE A 69 5.57 -10.96 -4.49
N LEU A 70 5.10 -11.63 -3.43
CA LEU A 70 5.65 -11.50 -2.08
C LEU A 70 7.14 -11.88 -2.02
N GLU A 71 7.59 -12.84 -2.82
CA GLU A 71 9.01 -13.22 -2.92
C GLU A 71 9.87 -12.21 -3.70
N ARG A 72 9.25 -11.30 -4.46
CA ARG A 72 9.94 -10.29 -5.29
C ARG A 72 9.96 -8.90 -4.69
N ILE A 73 9.09 -8.61 -3.73
CA ILE A 73 9.09 -7.34 -3.01
C ILE A 73 10.20 -7.35 -1.96
N ASP A 74 10.88 -6.23 -1.82
CA ASP A 74 11.88 -6.08 -0.78
C ASP A 74 11.19 -5.69 0.54
N GLU A 75 11.70 -6.22 1.64
CA GLU A 75 11.24 -5.86 2.98
C GLU A 75 12.30 -5.04 3.71
N GLU A 76 11.88 -3.91 4.27
CA GLU A 76 12.71 -3.10 5.17
C GLU A 76 12.17 -3.22 6.60
N TYR A 77 13.01 -3.73 7.49
CA TYR A 77 12.70 -3.82 8.91
C TYR A 77 13.07 -2.52 9.62
N VAL A 78 12.05 -1.85 10.17
CA VAL A 78 12.23 -0.70 11.08
C VAL A 78 11.93 -1.16 12.51
N SER A 79 12.92 -1.01 13.40
CA SER A 79 12.77 -1.42 14.78
C SER A 79 11.70 -0.60 15.50
N LYS A 80 11.01 -1.22 16.48
CA LYS A 80 10.06 -0.50 17.35
C LYS A 80 10.70 0.70 18.06
N THR A 81 11.98 0.61 18.41
CA THR A 81 12.71 1.70 19.07
C THR A 81 12.85 2.90 18.14
N ASN A 82 13.16 2.67 16.86
CA ASN A 82 13.23 3.74 15.86
C ASN A 82 11.85 4.34 15.60
N ILE A 83 10.81 3.51 15.52
CA ILE A 83 9.43 3.98 15.33
C ILE A 83 8.99 4.86 16.51
N LEU A 84 9.23 4.42 17.75
CA LEU A 84 8.87 5.16 18.97
C LEU A 84 9.68 6.44 19.16
N SER A 85 10.83 6.58 18.47
CA SER A 85 11.62 7.82 18.51
C SER A 85 11.01 8.95 17.69
N ASP A 86 10.05 8.66 16.80
CA ASP A 86 9.31 9.68 16.07
C ASP A 86 8.16 10.22 16.94
N ILE A 87 8.16 11.53 17.20
CA ILE A 87 7.18 12.16 18.09
C ILE A 87 5.75 12.01 17.57
N GLU A 88 5.58 11.87 16.24
CA GLU A 88 4.28 11.80 15.61
C GLU A 88 3.69 10.38 15.58
N ILE A 89 4.35 9.41 16.23
CA ILE A 89 3.83 8.05 16.42
C ILE A 89 2.44 8.01 17.05
N ILE A 90 2.14 8.95 17.94
CA ILE A 90 0.83 9.07 18.60
C ILE A 90 -0.27 9.40 17.60
N LYS A 91 0.07 10.15 16.53
CA LYS A 91 -0.87 10.60 15.51
C LYS A 91 -1.00 9.62 14.36
N PHE A 92 0.11 9.07 13.89
CA PHE A 92 0.16 8.26 12.67
C PHE A 92 0.24 6.75 12.93
N GLY A 93 0.66 6.33 14.12
CA GLY A 93 0.77 4.91 14.44
C GLY A 93 1.96 4.20 13.77
N PHE A 94 2.13 2.92 14.11
CA PHE A 94 3.33 2.16 13.78
C PHE A 94 3.53 1.96 12.27
N THR A 95 2.46 1.66 11.54
CA THR A 95 2.54 1.41 10.09
C THR A 95 3.05 2.65 9.36
N ASP A 96 2.39 3.79 9.53
CA ASP A 96 2.71 5.02 8.81
C ASP A 96 4.10 5.55 9.16
N ILE A 97 4.48 5.54 10.44
CA ILE A 97 5.84 5.92 10.83
C ILE A 97 6.88 4.95 10.25
N SER A 98 6.59 3.64 10.21
CA SER A 98 7.50 2.68 9.55
C SER A 98 7.66 2.95 8.05
N ILE A 99 6.60 3.38 7.36
CA ILE A 99 6.64 3.78 5.94
C ILE A 99 7.51 5.01 5.77
N VAL A 100 7.30 6.06 6.58
CA VAL A 100 8.08 7.31 6.55
C VAL A 100 9.57 7.04 6.78
N LEU A 101 9.91 6.25 7.79
CA LEU A 101 11.30 5.92 8.11
C LEU A 101 11.95 5.08 7.00
N THR A 102 11.22 4.11 6.45
CA THR A 102 11.68 3.28 5.32
C THR A 102 11.94 4.12 4.07
N ALA A 103 11.00 5.01 3.74
CA ALA A 103 11.08 5.89 2.58
C ALA A 103 12.27 6.85 2.69
N ARG A 104 12.45 7.48 3.86
CA ARG A 104 13.60 8.36 4.12
C ARG A 104 14.93 7.62 4.02
N LYS A 105 15.04 6.42 4.62
CA LYS A 105 16.28 5.62 4.59
C LYS A 105 16.68 5.24 3.17
N ASN A 106 15.70 4.90 2.33
CA ASN A 106 15.94 4.33 1.00
C ASN A 106 15.79 5.35 -0.14
N ASN A 107 15.54 6.62 0.18
CA ASN A 107 15.15 7.65 -0.79
C ASN A 107 14.05 7.16 -1.75
N ALA A 108 13.02 6.53 -1.17
CA ALA A 108 11.96 5.87 -1.92
C ALA A 108 10.69 6.73 -1.99
N LEU A 109 9.97 6.59 -3.10
CA LEU A 109 8.66 7.20 -3.32
C LEU A 109 7.59 6.50 -2.48
N VAL A 110 6.85 7.26 -1.67
CA VAL A 110 5.65 6.78 -0.97
C VAL A 110 4.43 6.88 -1.88
N ILE A 111 3.68 5.79 -1.99
CA ILE A 111 2.36 5.77 -2.65
C ILE A 111 1.32 5.54 -1.56
N THR A 112 0.35 6.44 -1.45
CA THR A 112 -0.70 6.34 -0.43
C THR A 112 -2.03 6.89 -0.93
N ASP A 113 -3.13 6.35 -0.40
CA ASP A 113 -4.48 6.88 -0.56
C ASP A 113 -4.98 7.61 0.72
N ASP A 114 -4.08 7.84 1.67
CA ASP A 114 -4.32 8.53 2.93
C ASP A 114 -3.75 9.95 2.89
N PHE A 115 -4.63 10.95 2.95
CA PHE A 115 -4.26 12.36 2.92
C PHE A 115 -3.39 12.81 4.11
N PRO A 116 -3.66 12.39 5.36
CA PRO A 116 -2.76 12.67 6.48
C PRO A 116 -1.31 12.22 6.23
N LEU A 117 -1.09 10.98 5.82
CA LEU A 117 0.25 10.44 5.52
C LEU A 117 0.87 11.17 4.32
N TYR A 118 0.10 11.41 3.26
CA TYR A 118 0.56 12.20 2.11
C TYR A 118 1.07 13.58 2.54
N GLY A 119 0.27 14.32 3.32
CA GLY A 119 0.63 15.64 3.83
C GLY A 119 1.89 15.62 4.69
N LYS A 120 2.01 14.61 5.57
CA LYS A 120 3.21 14.38 6.40
C LYS A 120 4.45 14.17 5.53
N CYS A 121 4.40 13.29 4.54
CA CYS A 121 5.52 13.04 3.63
C CYS A 121 5.94 14.31 2.89
N LYS A 122 4.99 15.07 2.34
CA LYS A 122 5.27 16.35 1.68
C LYS A 122 5.93 17.36 2.62
N GLN A 123 5.44 17.48 3.85
CA GLN A 123 5.96 18.41 4.86
C GLN A 123 7.43 18.14 5.20
N ILE A 124 7.85 16.87 5.23
CA ILE A 124 9.21 16.47 5.60
C ILE A 124 10.11 16.17 4.40
N GLY A 125 9.69 16.53 3.19
CA GLY A 125 10.49 16.41 1.97
C GLY A 125 10.68 14.97 1.46
N ILE A 126 9.78 14.05 1.81
CA ILE A 126 9.75 12.70 1.21
C ILE A 126 8.95 12.75 -0.08
N ASP A 127 9.52 12.20 -1.15
CA ASP A 127 8.80 12.00 -2.41
C ASP A 127 7.57 11.15 -2.16
N THR A 128 6.40 11.68 -2.50
CA THR A 128 5.13 11.00 -2.29
C THR A 128 4.16 11.33 -3.41
N ILE A 129 3.36 10.35 -3.80
CA ILE A 129 2.27 10.47 -4.76
C ILE A 129 1.00 9.99 -4.09
N HIS A 130 -0.06 10.81 -4.14
CA HIS A 130 -1.38 10.38 -3.73
C HIS A 130 -2.00 9.52 -4.84
N LEU A 131 -2.72 8.45 -4.50
CA LEU A 131 -3.27 7.51 -5.48
C LEU A 131 -4.13 8.21 -6.55
N ASN A 132 -4.90 9.23 -6.18
CA ASN A 132 -5.70 10.03 -7.13
C ASN A 132 -4.88 10.63 -8.29
N GLU A 133 -3.61 10.97 -8.07
CA GLU A 133 -2.72 11.50 -9.13
C GLU A 133 -2.36 10.41 -10.16
N ILE A 134 -2.31 9.15 -9.73
CA ILE A 134 -2.16 8.01 -10.64
C ILE A 134 -3.48 7.80 -11.39
N LEU A 135 -4.59 7.78 -10.67
CA LEU A 135 -5.91 7.47 -11.21
C LEU A 135 -6.47 8.54 -12.16
N SER A 136 -6.05 9.79 -12.03
CA SER A 136 -6.43 10.86 -12.98
C SER A 136 -5.98 10.58 -14.42
N GLN A 137 -5.03 9.66 -14.63
CA GLN A 137 -4.62 9.23 -15.96
C GLN A 137 -5.71 8.44 -16.70
N LYS A 138 -6.72 7.90 -16.01
CA LYS A 138 -7.90 7.26 -16.62
C LYS A 138 -8.57 8.18 -17.65
N GLU A 139 -8.65 9.48 -17.37
CA GLU A 139 -9.29 10.47 -18.23
C GLU A 139 -8.51 10.73 -19.53
N ILE A 140 -7.20 10.45 -19.54
CA ILE A 140 -6.33 10.68 -20.71
C ILE A 140 -6.55 9.59 -21.77
N PHE A 141 -6.89 8.36 -21.36
CA PHE A 141 -7.10 7.21 -22.25
C PHE A 141 -8.57 6.98 -22.63
N LYS A 142 -9.49 7.84 -22.17
CA LYS A 142 -10.92 7.82 -22.55
C LYS A 142 -11.25 8.72 -23.75
N LYS A 143 -10.25 9.28 -24.43
CA LYS A 143 -10.37 9.99 -25.71
C LYS A 143 -9.88 9.10 -26.85
#